data_AF-A0A7W1KS51-F1
#
_entry.id   AF-A0A7W1KS51-F1
#
_cell.length_a   1.000
_cell.length_b   1.000
_cell.length_c   1.000
_cell.angle_alpha   90.00
_cell.angle_beta   90.00
_cell.angle_gamma   90.00
#
_symmetry.space_group_name_H-M   'P 1'
#
loop_
_entity.id
_entity.type
_entity.pdbx_description
1 polymer ?
#
loop_
_entity_poly.entity_id
_entity_poly.type
_entity_poly.pdbx_seq_one_letter_code
_entity_poly.pdbx_strand_id
1 'polypeptide(L)'
;AEWTADAGFYYYTTESYRDSNGRQQTRQVRHTRWEPASGGLDHFFDDELVPASRGVPANLLRNIEPFPTAKLAPYDAAYVSGWVVEQYQIDLIAAATHSREAMDAKLRALCAEQIPGDTYRNLQVAADYSAQTFKHVLLPIWLLHYQYGARTFRIVVNGVTGAIGGKYPKSATKIVLLVLAILVVLLLAFAFSQGG
;
A
#
# COMPACT_ATOMS: atom_id res chain seq x y z
N ALA A 1 -20.56 8.41 0.11
CA ALA A 1 -20.59 6.99 -0.25
C ALA A 1 -21.28 6.22 0.86
N GLU A 2 -22.26 5.40 0.50
CA GLU A 2 -23.00 4.57 1.45
C GLU A 2 -22.40 3.17 1.46
N TRP A 3 -22.35 2.53 2.62
CA TRP A 3 -21.82 1.19 2.77
C TRP A 3 -22.67 0.32 3.69
N THR A 4 -22.66 -0.99 3.44
CA THR A 4 -23.28 -2.02 4.26
C THR A 4 -22.32 -3.19 4.44
N ALA A 5 -22.34 -3.83 5.60
CA ALA A 5 -21.48 -4.96 5.93
C ALA A 5 -22.07 -5.79 7.09
N ASP A 6 -21.50 -6.97 7.33
CA ASP A 6 -21.69 -7.69 8.59
C ASP A 6 -20.48 -7.42 9.50
N ALA A 7 -20.72 -6.79 10.65
CA ALA A 7 -19.76 -6.59 11.72
C ALA A 7 -19.60 -7.88 12.53
N GLY A 8 -18.35 -8.32 12.74
CA GLY A 8 -18.01 -9.54 13.47
C GLY A 8 -17.41 -9.23 14.83
N PHE A 9 -18.03 -9.72 15.89
CA PHE A 9 -17.52 -9.60 17.27
C PHE A 9 -17.05 -10.96 17.77
N TYR A 10 -15.80 -11.03 18.24
CA TYR A 10 -15.25 -12.25 18.79
C TYR A 10 -15.77 -12.49 20.20
N TYR A 11 -16.15 -13.74 20.46
CA TYR A 11 -16.41 -14.22 21.81
C TYR A 11 -15.85 -15.63 21.97
N TYR A 12 -15.55 -16.01 23.21
CA TYR A 12 -14.90 -17.26 23.53
C TYR A 12 -15.83 -18.12 24.39
N THR A 13 -15.97 -19.38 24.00
CA THR A 13 -16.71 -20.39 24.76
C THR A 13 -15.76 -21.49 25.19
N THR A 14 -15.96 -22.03 26.40
CA THR A 14 -15.20 -23.18 26.89
C THR A 14 -15.91 -24.47 26.47
N GLU A 15 -15.26 -25.27 25.63
CA GLU A 15 -15.76 -26.59 25.24
C GLU A 15 -14.98 -27.69 25.97
N SER A 16 -15.71 -28.63 26.57
CA SER A 16 -15.13 -29.83 27.17
C SER A 16 -15.07 -30.96 26.13
N TYR A 17 -13.89 -31.57 25.96
CA TYR A 17 -13.71 -32.74 25.11
C TYR A 17 -12.93 -33.84 25.84
N ARG A 18 -13.06 -35.09 25.40
CA ARG A 18 -12.22 -36.20 25.88
C ARG A 18 -11.08 -36.44 24.92
N ASP A 19 -9.86 -36.52 25.43
CA ASP A 19 -8.70 -36.92 24.65
C ASP A 19 -8.72 -38.43 24.34
N SER A 20 -7.80 -38.89 23.48
CA SER A 20 -7.63 -40.30 23.12
C SER A 20 -7.32 -41.22 24.31
N ASN A 21 -6.95 -40.64 25.46
CA ASN A 21 -6.63 -41.33 26.70
C ASN A 21 -7.78 -41.26 27.72
N GLY A 22 -8.96 -40.75 27.33
CA GLY A 22 -10.16 -40.68 28.15
C GLY A 22 -10.19 -39.54 29.18
N ARG A 23 -9.18 -38.66 29.21
CA ARG A 23 -9.13 -37.51 30.13
C ARG A 23 -10.02 -36.39 29.61
N GLN A 24 -10.81 -35.77 30.50
CA GLN A 24 -11.54 -34.55 30.16
C GLN A 24 -10.56 -33.37 30.10
N GLN A 25 -10.60 -32.65 28.99
CA GLN A 25 -9.84 -31.44 28.74
C GLN A 25 -10.82 -30.34 28.35
N THR A 26 -10.46 -29.09 28.64
CA THR A 26 -11.20 -27.93 28.17
C THR A 26 -10.36 -27.15 27.18
N ARG A 27 -11.00 -26.60 26.14
CA ARG A 27 -10.37 -25.67 25.20
C ARG A 27 -11.24 -24.42 25.04
N GLN A 28 -10.59 -23.28 24.90
CA GLN A 28 -11.26 -22.05 24.48
C GLN A 28 -11.46 -22.10 22.97
N VAL A 29 -12.71 -21.99 22.51
CA VAL A 29 -13.06 -21.91 21.09
C VAL A 29 -13.52 -20.49 20.80
N ARG A 30 -12.92 -19.86 19.78
CA ARG A 30 -13.30 -18.54 19.30
C ARG A 30 -14.48 -18.66 18.35
N HIS A 31 -15.56 -17.95 18.65
CA HIS A 31 -16.72 -17.77 17.78
C HIS A 31 -16.79 -16.31 17.31
N THR A 32 -17.61 -16.06 16.28
CA THR A 32 -17.84 -14.72 15.74
C THR A 32 -19.33 -14.49 15.64
N ARG A 33 -19.82 -13.48 16.37
CA ARG A 33 -21.21 -13.01 16.27
C ARG A 33 -21.27 -11.96 15.17
N TRP A 34 -22.13 -12.19 14.17
CA TRP A 34 -22.32 -11.29 13.04
C TRP A 34 -23.54 -10.40 13.28
N GLU A 35 -23.37 -9.10 13.14
CA GLU A 35 -24.43 -8.10 13.25
C GLU A 35 -24.43 -7.22 12.00
N PRO A 36 -25.60 -6.87 11.43
CA PRO A 36 -25.65 -5.97 10.28
C PRO A 36 -25.15 -4.58 10.69
N ALA A 37 -24.31 -3.99 9.85
CA ALA A 37 -23.78 -2.65 10.02
C ALA A 37 -23.89 -1.87 8.70
N SER A 38 -24.08 -0.57 8.81
CA SER A 38 -24.18 0.34 7.67
C SER A 38 -23.77 1.74 8.08
N GLY A 39 -23.30 2.52 7.11
CA GLY A 39 -22.92 3.90 7.36
C GLY A 39 -22.68 4.68 6.07
N GLY A 40 -22.45 5.98 6.25
CA GLY A 40 -22.10 6.90 5.19
C GLY A 40 -20.70 7.48 5.43
N LEU A 41 -19.90 7.56 4.36
CA LEU A 41 -18.61 8.22 4.34
C LEU A 41 -18.65 9.37 3.33
N ASP A 42 -18.39 10.58 3.80
CA ASP A 42 -18.02 11.71 2.94
C ASP A 42 -16.49 11.84 2.92
N HIS A 43 -15.90 11.84 1.73
CA HIS A 43 -14.46 11.91 1.54
C HIS A 43 -14.10 12.78 0.34
N PHE A 44 -13.21 13.74 0.59
CA PHE A 44 -12.63 14.57 -0.45
C PHE A 44 -11.30 13.96 -0.92
N PHE A 45 -11.17 13.78 -2.23
CA PHE A 45 -9.92 13.36 -2.87
C PHE A 45 -9.16 14.60 -3.37
N ASP A 46 -8.04 14.90 -2.73
CA ASP A 46 -7.14 15.98 -3.13
C ASP A 46 -6.11 15.46 -4.15
N ASP A 47 -6.51 15.44 -5.43
CA ASP A 47 -5.77 14.97 -6.61
C ASP A 47 -5.30 13.49 -6.54
N GLU A 48 -5.96 12.60 -7.31
CA GLU A 48 -5.50 11.21 -7.50
C GLU A 48 -4.60 11.12 -8.75
N LEU A 49 -3.29 10.95 -8.54
CA LEU A 49 -2.31 10.94 -9.63
C LEU A 49 -2.36 9.65 -10.45
N VAL A 50 -2.42 9.81 -11.77
CA VAL A 50 -2.30 8.71 -12.73
C VAL A 50 -1.08 8.96 -13.62
N PRO A 51 -0.04 8.11 -13.54
CA PRO A 51 1.12 8.24 -14.40
C PRO A 51 0.77 8.12 -15.89
N ALA A 52 1.10 9.15 -16.67
CA ALA A 52 0.85 9.17 -18.11
C ALA A 52 2.01 8.61 -18.97
N SER A 53 3.04 8.04 -18.34
CA SER A 53 4.22 7.44 -18.97
C SER A 53 4.01 5.95 -19.24
N ARG A 54 4.47 5.44 -20.39
CA ARG A 54 4.69 3.98 -20.57
C ARG A 54 6.18 3.61 -20.49
N GLY A 55 7.08 4.58 -20.48
CA GLY A 55 8.53 4.33 -20.37
C GLY A 55 8.97 3.87 -18.97
N VAL A 56 8.28 4.36 -17.93
CA VAL A 56 8.56 4.00 -16.54
C VAL A 56 7.40 3.16 -15.97
N PRO A 57 7.69 1.99 -15.36
CA PRO A 57 6.64 1.18 -14.74
C PRO A 57 5.85 1.95 -13.67
N ALA A 58 4.51 1.92 -13.75
CA ALA A 58 3.64 2.68 -12.86
C ALA A 58 3.85 2.36 -11.37
N ASN A 59 4.16 1.11 -11.03
CA ASN A 59 4.47 0.70 -9.66
C ASN A 59 5.74 1.36 -9.10
N LEU A 60 6.68 1.74 -9.97
CA LEU A 60 7.90 2.44 -9.59
C LEU A 60 7.61 3.91 -9.31
N LEU A 61 6.74 4.52 -10.12
CA LEU A 61 6.28 5.91 -9.96
C LEU A 61 5.42 6.08 -8.70
N ARG A 62 4.58 5.08 -8.39
CA ARG A 62 3.79 5.10 -7.15
C ARG A 62 4.65 5.07 -5.88
N ASN A 63 5.88 4.55 -5.94
CA ASN A 63 6.80 4.56 -4.78
C ASN A 63 7.42 5.93 -4.48
N ILE A 64 7.28 6.90 -5.39
CA ILE A 64 7.83 8.25 -5.21
C ILE A 64 6.73 9.30 -4.95
N GLU A 65 5.48 8.86 -4.86
CA GLU A 65 4.35 9.66 -4.38
C GLU A 65 4.44 9.86 -2.85
N PRO A 66 3.81 10.92 -2.30
CA PRO A 66 3.01 11.93 -2.97
C PRO A 66 3.83 13.05 -3.62
N PHE A 67 3.27 13.67 -4.66
CA PHE A 67 3.76 14.94 -5.20
C PHE A 67 2.96 16.11 -4.61
N PRO A 68 3.58 17.29 -4.39
CA PRO A 68 2.89 18.43 -3.80
C PRO A 68 2.03 19.17 -4.84
N THR A 69 0.89 18.61 -5.22
CA THR A 69 -0.02 19.16 -6.23
C THR A 69 -0.65 20.50 -5.84
N ALA A 70 -0.78 20.80 -4.54
CA ALA A 70 -1.23 22.10 -4.06
C ALA A 70 -0.32 23.28 -4.47
N LYS A 71 0.92 23.01 -4.90
CA LYS A 71 1.92 24.02 -5.30
C LYS A 71 2.12 24.09 -6.83
N LEU A 72 1.18 23.59 -7.61
CA LEU A 72 1.27 23.63 -9.07
C LEU A 72 1.24 25.07 -9.58
N ALA A 73 2.12 25.37 -10.53
CA ALA A 73 2.14 26.62 -11.27
C ALA A 73 1.52 26.43 -12.67
N PRO A 74 0.93 27.48 -13.27
CA PRO A 74 0.56 27.46 -14.67
C PRO A 74 1.74 27.07 -15.57
N TYR A 75 1.46 26.37 -16.66
CA TYR A 75 2.49 25.96 -17.59
C TYR A 75 3.17 27.17 -18.24
N ASP A 76 4.51 27.15 -18.22
CA ASP A 76 5.38 28.05 -18.97
C ASP A 76 6.44 27.20 -19.69
N ALA A 77 6.69 27.48 -20.96
CA ALA A 77 7.70 26.78 -21.76
C ALA A 77 9.11 26.91 -21.16
N ALA A 78 9.39 27.99 -20.42
CA ALA A 78 10.64 28.18 -19.70
C ALA A 78 10.92 27.08 -18.67
N TYR A 79 9.88 26.49 -18.05
CA TYR A 79 10.06 25.41 -17.08
C TYR A 79 10.57 24.11 -17.69
N VAL A 80 10.28 23.88 -18.98
CA VAL A 80 10.68 22.66 -19.70
C VAL A 80 11.88 22.87 -20.60
N SER A 81 12.30 24.12 -20.79
CA SER A 81 13.48 24.46 -21.58
C SER A 81 14.73 23.80 -21.01
N GLY A 82 15.41 23.00 -21.84
CA GLY A 82 16.60 22.25 -21.44
C GLY A 82 16.33 20.91 -20.73
N TRP A 83 15.06 20.53 -20.55
CA TRP A 83 14.68 19.26 -19.95
C TRP A 83 14.09 18.29 -21.00
N VAL A 84 14.30 17.00 -20.79
CA VAL A 84 13.59 15.96 -21.55
C VAL A 84 12.21 15.78 -20.92
N VAL A 85 11.17 16.08 -21.70
CA VAL A 85 9.77 15.92 -21.29
C VAL A 85 9.13 14.81 -22.10
N GLU A 86 8.55 13.83 -21.39
CA GLU A 86 7.73 12.80 -22.02
C GLU A 86 6.33 13.35 -22.27
N GLN A 87 5.84 13.24 -23.51
CA GLN A 87 4.43 13.52 -23.81
C GLN A 87 3.57 12.41 -23.22
N TYR A 88 2.36 12.75 -22.74
CA TYR A 88 1.40 11.78 -22.25
C TYR A 88 1.13 10.69 -23.30
N GLN A 89 1.17 9.43 -22.88
CA GLN A 89 1.01 8.27 -23.77
C GLN A 89 -0.26 7.48 -23.48
N ILE A 90 -1.06 7.91 -22.50
CA ILE A 90 -2.32 7.28 -22.12
C ILE A 90 -3.51 8.12 -22.55
N ASP A 91 -4.59 7.44 -22.92
CA ASP A 91 -5.86 8.09 -23.22
C ASP A 91 -6.51 8.65 -21.95
N LEU A 92 -7.22 9.77 -22.09
CA LEU A 92 -7.86 10.45 -20.96
C LEU A 92 -8.93 9.58 -20.28
N ILE A 93 -9.69 8.80 -21.06
CA ILE A 93 -10.72 7.90 -20.53
C ILE A 93 -10.04 6.79 -19.73
N ALA A 94 -8.96 6.22 -20.27
CA ALA A 94 -8.18 5.21 -19.55
C ALA A 94 -7.62 5.77 -18.22
N ALA A 95 -7.09 7.00 -18.23
CA ALA A 95 -6.61 7.66 -17.03
C ALA A 95 -7.73 7.85 -15.99
N ALA A 96 -8.90 8.31 -16.43
CA ALA A 96 -10.06 8.52 -15.56
C ALA A 96 -10.55 7.20 -14.94
N THR A 97 -10.59 6.11 -15.72
CA THR A 97 -10.96 4.78 -15.22
C THR A 97 -9.97 4.29 -14.17
N HIS A 98 -8.66 4.40 -14.42
CA HIS A 98 -7.65 4.02 -13.44
C HIS A 98 -7.72 4.84 -12.15
N SER A 99 -7.95 6.15 -12.28
CA SER A 99 -8.17 7.03 -11.13
C SER A 99 -9.39 6.58 -10.33
N ARG A 100 -10.51 6.25 -11.01
CA ARG A 100 -11.72 5.74 -10.37
C ARG A 100 -11.47 4.45 -9.60
N GLU A 101 -10.80 3.48 -10.21
CA GLU A 101 -10.47 2.21 -9.55
C GLU A 101 -9.63 2.42 -8.27
N ALA A 102 -8.66 3.34 -8.32
CA ALA A 102 -7.85 3.69 -7.16
C ALA A 102 -8.67 4.38 -6.06
N MET A 103 -9.54 5.33 -6.44
CA MET A 103 -10.46 6.00 -5.52
C MET A 103 -11.44 5.01 -4.89
N ASP A 104 -12.02 4.09 -5.67
CA ASP A 104 -12.94 3.06 -5.18
C ASP A 104 -12.24 2.11 -4.18
N ALA A 105 -11.00 1.70 -4.48
CA ALA A 105 -10.22 0.87 -3.57
C ALA A 105 -9.91 1.58 -2.24
N LYS A 106 -9.51 2.86 -2.30
CA LYS A 106 -9.27 3.69 -1.12
C LYS A 106 -10.54 3.90 -0.30
N LEU A 107 -11.65 4.19 -0.98
CA LEU A 107 -12.93 4.40 -0.32
C LEU A 107 -13.42 3.11 0.35
N ARG A 108 -13.26 1.95 -0.30
CA ARG A 108 -13.56 0.65 0.29
C ARG A 108 -12.74 0.39 1.56
N ALA A 109 -11.46 0.76 1.58
CA ALA A 109 -10.63 0.66 2.77
C ALA A 109 -11.11 1.59 3.90
N LEU A 110 -11.41 2.85 3.59
CA LEU A 110 -11.95 3.82 4.56
C LEU A 110 -13.30 3.39 5.12
N CYS A 111 -14.21 2.88 4.28
CA CYS A 111 -15.48 2.31 4.76
C CYS A 111 -15.24 1.09 5.65
N ALA A 112 -14.28 0.22 5.30
CA ALA A 112 -13.95 -0.94 6.12
C ALA A 112 -13.46 -0.55 7.53
N GLU A 113 -12.70 0.54 7.65
CA GLU A 113 -12.25 1.08 8.94
C GLU A 113 -13.37 1.63 9.82
N GLN A 114 -14.51 2.02 9.23
CA GLN A 114 -15.69 2.48 9.98
C GLN A 114 -16.58 1.33 10.49
N ILE A 115 -16.38 0.10 10.00
CA ILE A 115 -17.20 -1.04 10.42
C ILE A 115 -16.87 -1.35 11.89
N PRO A 116 -17.87 -1.38 12.78
CA PRO A 116 -17.64 -1.74 14.17
C PRO A 116 -17.27 -3.23 14.29
N GLY A 117 -16.52 -3.58 15.34
CA GLY A 117 -16.20 -4.97 15.67
C GLY A 117 -14.74 -5.36 15.41
N ASP A 118 -14.44 -6.64 15.63
CA ASP A 118 -13.09 -7.20 15.53
C ASP A 118 -12.76 -7.69 14.11
N THR A 119 -13.79 -7.90 13.29
CA THR A 119 -13.68 -8.31 11.89
C THR A 119 -14.94 -7.93 11.14
N TYR A 120 -14.95 -8.11 9.83
CA TYR A 120 -16.11 -7.83 9.00
C TYR A 120 -16.19 -8.80 7.82
N ARG A 121 -17.37 -8.92 7.22
CA ARG A 121 -17.57 -9.61 5.93
C ARG A 121 -18.65 -8.92 5.11
N ASN A 122 -18.77 -9.33 3.84
CA ASN A 122 -19.83 -8.87 2.93
C ASN A 122 -19.90 -7.34 2.75
N LEU A 123 -18.77 -6.63 2.86
CA LEU A 123 -18.73 -5.18 2.66
C LEU A 123 -19.14 -4.83 1.22
N GLN A 124 -20.23 -4.07 1.10
CA GLN A 124 -20.68 -3.43 -0.12
C GLN A 124 -20.55 -1.92 0.05
N VAL A 125 -20.09 -1.26 -1.01
CA VAL A 125 -19.84 0.18 -1.01
C VAL A 125 -20.43 0.74 -2.30
N ALA A 126 -21.31 1.72 -2.15
CA ALA A 126 -21.89 2.49 -3.25
C ALA A 126 -21.35 3.93 -3.16
N ALA A 127 -20.50 4.29 -4.12
CA ALA A 127 -19.87 5.60 -4.18
C ALA A 127 -20.45 6.42 -5.35
N ASP A 128 -20.86 7.64 -5.03
CA ASP A 128 -21.23 8.67 -6.00
C ASP A 128 -20.17 9.77 -5.98
N TYR A 129 -19.74 10.20 -7.18
CA TYR A 129 -18.66 11.17 -7.34
C TYR A 129 -19.16 12.44 -8.01
N SER A 130 -18.95 13.58 -7.37
CA SER A 130 -19.35 14.90 -7.87
C SER A 130 -18.16 15.86 -7.96
N ALA A 131 -18.34 17.01 -8.61
CA ALA A 131 -17.33 18.07 -8.75
C ALA A 131 -15.96 17.60 -9.28
N GLN A 132 -15.97 16.62 -10.18
CA GLN A 132 -14.76 16.02 -10.72
C GLN A 132 -14.04 17.02 -11.62
N THR A 133 -12.77 17.28 -11.32
CA THR A 133 -11.89 18.14 -12.13
C THR A 133 -10.73 17.33 -12.66
N PHE A 134 -10.15 17.78 -13.76
CA PHE A 134 -8.99 17.15 -14.37
C PHE A 134 -7.89 18.19 -14.57
N LYS A 135 -6.66 17.81 -14.20
CA LYS A 135 -5.45 18.62 -14.40
C LYS A 135 -4.42 17.77 -15.12
N HIS A 136 -3.95 18.24 -16.27
CA HIS A 136 -2.75 17.69 -16.89
C HIS A 136 -1.54 18.44 -16.33
N VAL A 137 -0.69 17.73 -15.60
CA VAL A 137 0.46 18.30 -14.90
C VAL A 137 1.75 17.63 -15.34
N LEU A 138 2.83 18.41 -15.40
CA LEU A 138 4.18 17.90 -15.57
C LEU A 138 4.84 17.86 -14.19
N LEU A 139 5.29 16.68 -13.79
CA LEU A 139 5.93 16.46 -12.50
C LEU A 139 7.40 16.08 -12.71
N PRO A 140 8.35 16.77 -12.04
CA PRO A 140 9.76 16.48 -12.22
C PRO A 140 10.12 15.17 -11.52
N ILE A 141 10.78 14.27 -12.26
CA ILE A 141 11.35 13.04 -11.72
C ILE A 141 12.79 12.90 -12.20
N TRP A 142 13.64 12.31 -11.36
CA TRP A 142 14.96 11.87 -11.77
C TRP A 142 14.91 10.38 -12.05
N LEU A 143 15.43 9.98 -13.20
CA LEU A 143 15.44 8.59 -13.62
C LEU A 143 16.89 8.13 -13.80
N LEU A 144 17.30 7.15 -13.00
CA LEU A 144 18.62 6.53 -13.08
C LEU A 144 18.49 5.09 -13.55
N HIS A 145 19.13 4.80 -14.67
CA HIS A 145 19.31 3.45 -15.18
C HIS A 145 20.78 3.08 -15.03
N TYR A 146 21.05 1.97 -14.34
CA TYR A 146 22.40 1.43 -14.26
C TYR A 146 22.38 -0.09 -14.37
N GLN A 147 23.46 -0.62 -14.94
CA GLN A 147 23.68 -2.05 -15.09
C GLN A 147 24.67 -2.49 -14.02
N TYR A 148 24.30 -3.54 -13.27
CA TYR A 148 25.17 -4.13 -12.27
C TYR A 148 25.26 -5.64 -12.54
N GLY A 149 26.40 -6.07 -13.10
CA GLY A 149 26.57 -7.40 -13.66
C GLY A 149 25.57 -7.65 -14.81
N ALA A 150 24.85 -8.76 -14.77
CA ALA A 150 23.85 -9.13 -15.78
C ALA A 150 22.45 -8.51 -15.55
N ARG A 151 22.26 -7.71 -14.48
CA ARG A 151 20.94 -7.16 -14.11
C ARG A 151 20.89 -5.65 -14.30
N THR A 152 19.77 -5.18 -14.84
CA THR A 152 19.47 -3.75 -14.96
C THR A 152 18.66 -3.30 -13.77
N PHE A 153 19.08 -2.19 -13.16
CA PHE A 153 18.39 -1.55 -12.05
C PHE A 153 17.87 -0.19 -12.49
N ARG A 154 16.68 0.13 -12.01
CA ARG A 154 16.02 1.42 -12.24
C ARG A 154 15.71 2.03 -10.88
N ILE A 155 16.14 3.28 -10.71
CA ILE A 155 15.81 4.12 -9.57
C ILE A 155 15.12 5.35 -10.12
N VAL A 156 14.01 5.72 -9.49
CA VAL A 156 13.30 6.96 -9.73
C VAL A 156 13.36 7.76 -8.44
N VAL A 157 13.50 9.07 -8.57
CA VAL A 157 13.45 9.99 -7.45
C VAL A 157 12.43 11.08 -7.75
N ASN A 158 11.59 11.40 -6.76
CA ASN A 158 10.71 12.56 -6.82
C ASN A 158 11.56 13.83 -6.87
N GLY A 159 11.42 14.63 -7.93
CA GLY A 159 12.22 15.84 -8.13
C GLY A 159 11.91 16.96 -7.13
N VAL A 160 10.80 16.88 -6.40
CA VAL A 160 10.39 17.89 -5.40
C VAL A 160 10.66 17.43 -3.98
N THR A 161 10.28 16.20 -3.63
CA THR A 161 10.39 15.69 -2.25
C THR A 161 11.68 14.94 -1.99
N GLY A 162 12.37 14.46 -3.04
CA GLY A 162 13.53 13.59 -2.90
C GLY A 162 13.19 12.14 -2.54
N ALA A 163 11.90 11.75 -2.51
CA ALA A 163 11.49 10.37 -2.26
C ALA A 163 12.08 9.43 -3.33
N ILE A 164 12.69 8.32 -2.89
CA ILE A 164 13.42 7.39 -3.77
C ILE A 164 12.62 6.09 -3.91
N GLY A 165 12.30 5.73 -5.14
CA GLY A 165 11.63 4.48 -5.50
C GLY A 165 12.51 3.68 -6.43
N GLY A 166 12.81 2.42 -6.12
CA GLY A 166 13.78 1.69 -6.93
C GLY A 166 14.15 0.33 -6.39
N LYS A 167 14.75 -0.47 -7.26
CA LYS A 167 15.47 -1.67 -6.84
C LYS A 167 16.95 -1.33 -6.78
N TYR A 168 17.60 -1.75 -5.70
CA TYR A 168 19.05 -1.68 -5.54
C TYR A 168 19.63 -3.09 -5.39
N PRO A 169 20.87 -3.33 -5.84
CA PRO A 169 21.51 -4.63 -5.69
C PRO A 169 21.73 -4.91 -4.20
N LYS A 170 21.07 -5.95 -3.70
CA LYS A 170 21.33 -6.49 -2.37
C LYS A 170 22.51 -7.46 -2.48
N SER A 171 23.59 -7.21 -1.74
CA SER A 171 24.71 -8.14 -1.67
C SER A 171 24.34 -9.33 -0.80
N ALA A 172 24.15 -10.50 -1.43
CA ALA A 172 23.83 -11.75 -0.73
C ALA A 172 24.86 -12.06 0.37
N THR A 173 26.15 -11.83 0.09
CA THR A 173 27.23 -12.03 1.07
C THR A 173 27.05 -11.18 2.32
N LYS A 174 26.70 -9.89 2.18
CA LYS A 174 26.45 -9.01 3.34
C LYS A 174 25.24 -9.48 4.15
N ILE A 175 24.18 -9.95 3.48
CA ILE A 175 22.99 -10.48 4.16
C ILE A 175 23.31 -11.77 4.91
N VAL A 176 24.01 -12.71 4.28
CA VAL A 176 24.40 -13.99 4.90
C VAL A 176 25.29 -13.75 6.12
N LEU A 177 26.28 -12.85 6.01
CA LEU A 177 27.18 -12.52 7.12
C LEU A 177 26.41 -11.88 8.28
N LEU A 178 25.47 -10.97 8.00
CA LEU A 178 24.60 -10.37 9.01
C LEU A 178 23.74 -11.43 9.72
N VAL A 179 23.13 -12.35 8.98
CA VAL A 179 22.32 -13.45 9.54
C VAL A 179 23.16 -14.37 10.42
N LEU A 180 24.37 -14.73 9.97
CA LEU A 180 25.30 -15.54 10.77
C LEU A 180 25.72 -14.84 12.07
N ALA A 181 26.02 -13.55 12.01
CA ALA A 181 26.37 -12.77 13.21
C ALA A 181 25.21 -12.77 14.23
N ILE A 182 23.97 -12.58 13.78
CA ILE A 182 22.79 -12.63 14.66
C ILE A 182 22.63 -14.02 15.28
N LEU A 183 22.79 -15.10 14.50
CA LEU A 183 22.71 -16.47 15.02
C LEU A 183 23.77 -16.75 16.08
N VAL A 184 25.01 -16.30 15.88
CA VAL A 184 26.09 -16.45 16.87
C VAL A 184 25.74 -15.72 18.18
N VAL A 185 25.24 -14.48 18.09
CA VAL A 185 24.83 -13.71 19.27
C VAL A 185 23.69 -14.41 20.02
N LEU A 186 22.69 -14.94 19.32
CA LEU A 186 21.58 -15.68 19.93
C LEU A 186 22.05 -16.98 20.60
N LEU A 187 22.97 -17.72 19.98
CA LEU A 187 23.56 -18.93 20.55
C LEU A 187 24.35 -18.63 21.83
N LEU A 188 25.14 -17.57 21.82
CA LEU A 188 25.88 -17.14 23.01
C LEU A 188 24.92 -16.72 24.13
N ALA A 189 23.91 -15.90 23.82
CA ALA A 189 22.90 -15.48 24.80
C ALA A 189 22.14 -16.67 25.41
N PHE A 190 21.78 -17.66 24.59
CA PHE A 190 21.14 -18.88 25.06
C PHE A 190 22.07 -19.70 25.96
N ALA A 191 23.34 -19.87 25.59
CA ALA A 191 24.33 -20.57 26.40
C ALA A 191 24.55 -19.89 27.77
N PHE A 192 24.62 -18.54 27.81
CA PHE A 192 24.69 -17.78 29.06
C PHE A 192 23.42 -17.91 29.91
N SER A 193 22.24 -18.03 29.29
CA SER A 193 20.97 -18.19 30.02
C SER A 193 20.78 -19.57 30.66
N GLN A 194 21.45 -20.62 30.16
CA GLN A 194 21.40 -21.96 30.75
C GLN A 194 22.48 -22.22 31.81
N GLY A 195 23.48 -21.33 31.88
CA GLY A 195 24.63 -21.45 32.79
C GLY A 195 24.51 -20.68 34.11
N GLY A 196 23.35 -20.09 34.43
CA GLY A 196 23.06 -19.40 35.69
C GLY A 196 21.81 -19.97 36.35
#